data_AF-A0AAV7ML46-F1
#
_entry.id   AF-A0AAV7ML46-F1
#
_cell.length_a   1.000
_cell.length_b   1.000
_cell.length_c   1.000
_cell.angle_alpha   90.00
_cell.angle_beta   90.00
_cell.angle_gamma   90.00
#
_symmetry.space_group_name_H-M   'P 1'
#
loop_
_entity.id
_entity.type
_entity.pdbx_description
1 polymer ?
#
loop_
_entity_poly.entity_id
_entity_poly.type
_entity_poly.pdbx_seq_one_letter_code
_entity_poly.pdbx_strand_id
1 'polypeptide(L)'
;MSSPPCRHAAGSQPSACVSRRFSVLTWEQVQRLDALLGESVPIHGRGNFPTLSVRPRTLVQMVRSWLELKGINVKNMRLNGSAASHVLHQDGGLGYKDLDLIFGVDLKSAETYQVVKDVVLGCLFRGSTRRKCPL
;
A
#
# COMPACT_ATOMS: atom_id res chain seq x y z
N MET A 1 30.93 48.66 36.41
CA MET A 1 30.28 48.18 35.16
C MET A 1 31.02 46.95 34.69
N SER A 2 30.54 45.76 35.02
CA SER A 2 31.05 44.50 34.46
C SER A 2 29.90 43.48 34.48
N SER A 3 29.29 43.28 33.33
CA SER A 3 28.23 42.28 33.10
C SER A 3 28.81 40.86 33.17
N PRO A 4 28.04 39.84 33.59
CA PRO A 4 28.46 38.45 33.49
C PRO A 4 28.31 37.92 32.05
N PRO A 5 29.07 36.88 31.65
CA PRO A 5 28.98 36.33 30.30
C PRO A 5 27.73 35.46 30.13
N CYS A 6 27.03 35.66 29.01
CA CYS A 6 25.93 34.83 28.55
C CYS A 6 26.41 33.38 28.38
N ARG A 7 25.81 32.46 29.15
CA ARG A 7 25.90 31.02 28.87
C ARG A 7 25.12 30.74 27.59
N HIS A 8 25.80 30.37 26.51
CA HIS A 8 25.15 29.77 25.36
C HIS A 8 24.57 28.42 25.79
N ALA A 9 23.25 28.39 25.96
CA ALA A 9 22.48 27.17 26.07
C ALA A 9 22.72 26.35 24.80
N ALA A 10 23.33 25.19 24.95
CA ALA A 10 23.42 24.19 23.91
C ALA A 10 22.00 23.89 23.43
N GLY A 11 21.75 24.16 22.16
CA GLY A 11 20.48 23.88 21.51
C GLY A 11 20.11 22.42 21.73
N SER A 12 18.99 22.22 22.41
CA SER A 12 18.33 20.92 22.53
C SER A 12 17.97 20.48 21.11
N GLN A 13 18.79 19.61 20.50
CA GLN A 13 18.40 18.97 19.26
C GLN A 13 17.16 18.11 19.53
N PRO A 14 16.07 18.29 18.78
CA PRO A 14 14.93 17.41 18.89
C PRO A 14 15.36 16.01 18.43
N SER A 15 15.09 15.04 19.29
CA SER A 15 15.39 13.62 19.18
C SER A 15 15.35 13.10 17.74
N ALA A 16 16.52 12.86 17.15
CA ALA A 16 16.68 12.08 15.92
C ALA A 16 16.43 10.58 16.20
N CYS A 17 15.22 10.24 16.66
CA CYS A 17 14.75 8.87 16.75
C CYS A 17 13.49 8.63 15.92
N VAL A 18 13.28 9.40 14.86
CA VAL A 18 12.47 8.93 13.73
C VAL A 18 13.33 7.97 12.92
N SER A 19 13.47 6.76 13.49
CA SER A 19 13.99 5.51 12.95
C SER A 19 14.53 5.54 11.50
N ARG A 20 15.83 5.22 11.32
CA ARG A 20 16.56 5.07 10.02
C ARG A 20 15.91 4.14 8.97
N ARG A 21 14.77 3.53 9.30
CA ARG A 21 13.97 2.65 8.42
C ARG A 21 12.96 3.40 7.55
N PHE A 22 12.80 4.71 7.73
CA PHE A 22 11.84 5.51 6.98
C PHE A 22 12.54 6.56 6.13
N SER A 23 12.05 6.73 4.90
CA SER A 23 12.40 7.82 4.00
C SER A 23 11.16 8.24 3.24
N VAL A 24 11.13 9.49 2.79
CA VAL A 24 10.06 10.03 1.93
C VAL A 24 10.45 9.78 0.48
N LEU A 25 9.47 9.34 -0.33
CA LEU A 25 9.69 9.15 -1.76
C LEU A 25 9.94 10.48 -2.47
N THR A 26 10.87 10.51 -3.42
CA THR A 26 11.01 11.65 -4.33
C THR A 26 9.82 11.75 -5.28
N TRP A 27 9.65 12.88 -5.95
CA TRP A 27 8.54 13.05 -6.89
C TRP A 27 8.58 12.01 -8.03
N GLU A 28 9.76 11.71 -8.56
CA GLU A 28 9.95 10.71 -9.62
C GLU A 28 9.57 9.29 -9.14
N GLN A 29 9.84 8.98 -7.87
CA GLN A 29 9.41 7.73 -7.23
C GLN A 29 7.88 7.71 -7.04
N VAL A 30 7.27 8.83 -6.66
CA VAL A 30 5.80 8.96 -6.56
C VAL A 30 5.14 8.77 -7.92
N GLN A 31 5.68 9.35 -8.99
CA GLN A 31 5.15 9.18 -10.35
C GLN A 31 5.21 7.71 -10.79
N ARG A 32 6.31 7.00 -10.49
CA ARG A 32 6.43 5.56 -10.78
C ARG A 32 5.43 4.73 -9.97
N LEU A 33 5.24 5.04 -8.70
CA LEU A 33 4.22 4.39 -7.87
C LEU A 33 2.80 4.65 -8.42
N ASP A 34 2.51 5.89 -8.83
CA ASP A 34 1.21 6.27 -9.38
C ASP A 34 0.90 5.49 -10.67
N ALA A 35 1.88 5.41 -11.57
CA ALA A 35 1.79 4.63 -12.81
C ALA A 35 1.56 3.14 -12.52
N LEU A 36 2.39 2.52 -11.67
CA LEU A 36 2.26 1.11 -11.28
C LEU A 36 0.89 0.79 -10.69
N LEU A 37 0.32 1.68 -9.87
CA LEU A 37 -1.00 1.51 -9.29
C LEU A 37 -2.15 1.79 -10.28
N GLY A 38 -1.89 2.60 -11.32
CA GLY A 38 -2.84 2.99 -12.35
C GLY A 38 -2.91 2.02 -13.54
N GLU A 39 -1.83 1.28 -13.79
CA GLU A 39 -1.75 0.27 -14.84
C GLU A 39 -2.63 -0.94 -14.53
N SER A 40 -3.25 -1.50 -15.56
CA SER A 40 -4.07 -2.69 -15.43
C SER A 40 -3.18 -3.94 -15.47
N VAL A 41 -3.27 -4.78 -14.44
CA VAL A 41 -2.53 -6.04 -14.32
C VAL A 41 -3.46 -7.22 -14.59
N PRO A 42 -3.02 -8.21 -15.40
CA PRO A 42 -3.80 -9.42 -15.65
C PRO A 42 -3.75 -10.37 -14.46
N ILE A 43 -4.91 -10.84 -14.00
CA ILE A 43 -5.03 -11.97 -13.07
C ILE A 43 -5.56 -13.15 -13.86
N HIS A 44 -4.69 -14.13 -14.12
CA HIS A 44 -5.02 -15.30 -14.91
C HIS A 44 -5.97 -16.23 -14.13
N GLY A 45 -7.13 -16.51 -14.72
CA GLY A 45 -8.03 -17.53 -14.21
C GLY A 45 -7.45 -18.93 -14.41
N ARG A 46 -7.65 -19.83 -13.44
CA ARG A 46 -7.27 -21.25 -13.58
C ARG A 46 -8.38 -22.00 -14.30
N GLY A 47 -8.04 -22.82 -15.30
CA GLY A 47 -9.03 -23.58 -16.08
C GLY A 47 -9.81 -22.67 -17.03
N ASN A 48 -11.14 -22.75 -17.01
CA ASN A 48 -12.02 -21.98 -17.91
C ASN A 48 -12.41 -20.58 -17.39
N PHE A 49 -11.79 -20.12 -16.29
CA PHE A 49 -12.04 -18.78 -15.77
C PHE A 49 -11.33 -17.72 -16.62
N PRO A 50 -11.97 -16.59 -16.94
CA PRO A 50 -11.35 -15.56 -17.75
C PRO A 50 -10.19 -14.88 -17.02
N THR A 51 -9.22 -14.36 -17.78
CA THR A 51 -8.22 -13.44 -17.25
C THR A 51 -8.89 -12.12 -16.88
N LEU A 52 -8.76 -11.70 -15.62
CA LEU A 52 -9.27 -10.42 -15.15
C LEU A 52 -8.26 -9.33 -15.43
N SER A 53 -8.71 -8.14 -15.84
CA SER A 53 -7.85 -6.96 -15.95
C SER A 53 -8.17 -6.05 -14.78
N VAL A 54 -7.26 -5.94 -13.82
CA VAL A 54 -7.50 -5.24 -12.55
C VAL A 54 -6.48 -4.13 -12.37
N ARG A 55 -6.94 -2.94 -11.99
CA ARG A 55 -6.06 -1.85 -11.55
C ARG A 55 -5.79 -1.98 -10.06
N PRO A 56 -4.52 -2.06 -9.61
CA PRO A 56 -4.19 -2.19 -8.19
C PRO A 56 -4.83 -1.09 -7.34
N ARG A 57 -4.85 0.16 -7.81
CA ARG A 57 -5.50 1.28 -7.13
C ARG A 57 -6.97 0.99 -6.80
N THR A 58 -7.72 0.52 -7.78
CA THR A 58 -9.15 0.21 -7.63
C THR A 58 -9.36 -0.98 -6.70
N LEU A 59 -8.56 -2.04 -6.86
CA LEU A 59 -8.66 -3.23 -6.00
C LEU A 59 -8.41 -2.88 -4.53
N VAL A 60 -7.35 -2.11 -4.26
CA VAL A 60 -6.98 -1.68 -2.91
C VAL A 60 -8.07 -0.81 -2.28
N GLN A 61 -8.64 0.13 -3.04
CA GLN A 61 -9.75 0.97 -2.59
C GLN A 61 -11.01 0.14 -2.28
N MET A 62 -11.36 -0.83 -3.14
CA MET A 62 -12.50 -1.70 -2.92
C MET A 62 -12.30 -2.57 -1.68
N VAL A 63 -11.17 -3.29 -1.58
CA VAL A 63 -10.89 -4.17 -0.45
C VAL A 63 -10.94 -3.39 0.86
N ARG A 64 -10.31 -2.20 0.91
CA ARG A 64 -10.37 -1.34 2.09
C ARG A 64 -11.81 -0.98 2.48
N SER A 65 -12.59 -0.48 1.52
CA SER A 65 -13.96 -0.01 1.78
C SER A 65 -14.85 -1.15 2.30
N TRP A 66 -14.73 -2.34 1.73
CA TRP A 66 -15.51 -3.50 2.15
C TRP A 66 -15.06 -4.08 3.49
N LEU A 67 -13.76 -4.05 3.80
CA LEU A 67 -13.26 -4.43 5.13
C LEU A 67 -13.77 -3.47 6.20
N GLU A 68 -13.68 -2.16 5.96
CA GLU A 68 -14.17 -1.13 6.88
C GLU A 68 -15.70 -1.24 7.09
N LEU A 69 -16.46 -1.49 6.02
CA LEU A 69 -17.91 -1.74 6.10
C LEU A 69 -18.26 -2.98 6.93
N LYS A 70 -17.38 -3.99 6.96
CA LYS A 70 -17.51 -5.20 7.78
C LYS A 70 -16.95 -5.04 9.20
N GLY A 71 -16.58 -3.82 9.60
CA GLY A 71 -16.04 -3.52 10.93
C GLY A 71 -14.57 -3.87 11.11
N ILE A 72 -13.84 -4.16 10.03
CA ILE A 72 -12.41 -4.48 10.06
C ILE A 72 -11.63 -3.21 9.71
N ASN A 73 -10.95 -2.63 10.69
CA ASN A 73 -10.15 -1.44 10.50
C ASN A 73 -8.84 -1.74 9.73
N VAL A 74 -8.59 -1.02 8.64
CA VAL A 74 -7.35 -1.10 7.85
C VAL A 74 -6.40 0.00 8.29
N LYS A 75 -5.39 -0.34 9.10
CA LYS A 75 -4.44 0.61 9.70
C LYS A 75 -3.50 1.23 8.67
N ASN A 76 -3.05 0.44 7.69
CA ASN A 76 -2.22 0.89 6.58
C ASN A 76 -2.25 -0.14 5.44
N MET A 77 -1.84 0.29 4.25
CA MET A 77 -1.67 -0.56 3.08
C MET A 77 -0.27 -0.30 2.51
N ARG A 78 0.45 -1.35 2.14
CA ARG A 78 1.84 -1.24 1.68
C ARG A 78 2.04 -2.07 0.42
N LEU A 79 2.85 -1.52 -0.50
CA LEU A 79 3.43 -2.28 -1.60
C LEU A 79 4.72 -2.92 -1.10
N ASN A 80 4.94 -4.19 -1.44
CA ASN A 80 6.14 -4.93 -1.10
C ASN A 80 6.71 -5.62 -2.35
N GLY A 81 7.78 -6.38 -2.15
CA GLY A 81 8.39 -7.22 -3.17
C GLY A 81 9.19 -6.42 -4.20
N SER A 82 9.43 -7.06 -5.34
CA SER A 82 10.20 -6.47 -6.45
C SER A 82 9.56 -5.19 -7.01
N ALA A 83 8.23 -5.08 -6.94
CA ALA A 83 7.49 -3.89 -7.32
C ALA A 83 7.86 -2.66 -6.49
N ALA A 84 8.03 -2.81 -5.17
CA ALA A 84 8.48 -1.71 -4.32
C ALA A 84 9.91 -1.26 -4.66
N SER A 85 10.81 -2.22 -4.92
CA SER A 85 12.17 -1.91 -5.36
C SER A 85 12.19 -1.20 -6.72
N HIS A 86 11.34 -1.59 -7.65
CA HIS A 86 11.19 -0.96 -8.96
C HIS A 86 10.69 0.49 -8.87
N VAL A 87 9.81 0.78 -7.91
CA VAL A 87 9.39 2.15 -7.59
C VAL A 87 10.54 3.01 -7.05
N LEU A 88 11.51 2.41 -6.34
CA LEU A 88 12.65 3.13 -5.80
C LEU A 88 13.74 3.36 -6.85
N HIS A 89 14.07 2.37 -7.69
CA HIS A 89 15.13 2.43 -8.71
C HIS A 89 14.69 1.80 -10.04
N GLN A 90 14.83 2.54 -11.14
CA GLN A 90 14.36 2.13 -12.47
C GLN A 90 15.34 1.17 -13.18
N ASP A 91 16.64 1.32 -12.93
CA ASP A 91 17.74 0.61 -13.64
C ASP A 91 18.21 -0.67 -12.95
N GLY A 92 17.34 -1.37 -12.21
CA GLY A 92 17.75 -2.57 -11.48
C GLY A 92 17.99 -3.82 -12.34
N GLY A 93 17.63 -3.81 -13.64
CA GLY A 93 17.56 -5.02 -14.47
C GLY A 93 16.52 -6.05 -13.98
N LEU A 94 15.86 -5.76 -12.87
CA LEU A 94 14.85 -6.56 -12.19
C LEU A 94 13.50 -5.93 -12.52
N GLY A 95 12.84 -6.43 -13.57
CA GLY A 95 11.40 -6.23 -13.70
C GLY A 95 10.68 -6.77 -12.47
N TYR A 96 9.46 -6.32 -12.22
CA TYR A 96 8.60 -6.95 -11.20
C TYR A 96 7.69 -7.96 -11.89
N LYS A 97 7.60 -9.16 -11.32
CA LYS A 97 6.73 -10.23 -11.84
C LYS A 97 5.35 -10.20 -11.19
N ASP A 98 5.33 -9.88 -9.90
CA ASP A 98 4.15 -9.96 -9.04
C ASP A 98 3.96 -8.63 -8.29
N LEU A 99 2.72 -8.37 -7.86
CA LEU A 99 2.37 -7.23 -7.01
C LEU A 99 2.00 -7.72 -5.61
N ASP A 100 2.87 -7.47 -4.65
CA ASP A 100 2.65 -7.83 -3.25
C ASP A 100 2.01 -6.67 -2.50
N LEU A 101 0.72 -6.81 -2.15
CA LEU A 101 -0.04 -5.82 -1.39
C LEU A 101 -0.26 -6.33 0.04
N ILE A 102 0.17 -5.54 1.03
CA ILE A 102 0.03 -5.87 2.45
C ILE A 102 -1.01 -4.95 3.08
N PHE A 103 -2.04 -5.54 3.69
CA PHE A 103 -3.06 -4.83 4.45
C PHE A 103 -2.81 -5.02 5.95
N GLY A 104 -2.51 -3.93 6.65
CA GLY A 104 -2.36 -3.92 8.10
C GLY A 104 -3.72 -3.95 8.80
N VAL A 105 -4.29 -5.13 8.97
CA VAL A 105 -5.57 -5.37 9.69
C VAL A 105 -5.34 -6.10 11.01
N ASP A 106 -6.34 -6.08 11.88
CA ASP A 106 -6.32 -6.82 13.15
C ASP A 106 -7.10 -8.13 12.99
N LEU A 107 -6.42 -9.28 13.12
CA LEU A 107 -6.99 -10.61 12.88
C LEU A 107 -7.13 -11.37 14.20
N LYS A 108 -8.06 -10.92 15.06
CA LYS A 108 -8.23 -11.48 16.41
C LYS A 108 -8.95 -12.83 16.45
N SER A 109 -9.70 -13.17 15.40
CA SER A 109 -10.53 -14.39 15.36
C SER A 109 -10.52 -15.07 13.99
N ALA A 110 -10.84 -16.36 13.97
CA ALA A 110 -11.04 -17.11 12.73
C ALA A 110 -12.20 -16.56 11.88
N GLU A 111 -13.24 -16.01 12.52
CA GLU A 111 -14.34 -15.32 11.84
C GLU A 111 -13.85 -14.09 11.07
N THR A 112 -12.94 -13.31 11.67
CA THR A 112 -12.34 -12.14 10.99
C THR A 112 -11.58 -12.56 9.74
N TYR A 113 -10.86 -13.69 9.80
CA TYR A 113 -10.17 -14.25 8.64
C TYR A 113 -11.14 -14.65 7.52
N GLN A 114 -12.26 -15.28 7.87
CA GLN A 114 -13.28 -15.65 6.88
C GLN A 114 -13.91 -14.42 6.23
N VAL A 115 -14.21 -13.37 7.01
CA VAL A 115 -14.71 -12.09 6.48
C VAL A 115 -13.71 -11.47 5.50
N VAL A 116 -12.41 -11.45 5.83
CA VAL A 116 -11.36 -10.96 4.92
C VAL A 116 -11.35 -11.75 3.62
N LYS A 117 -11.40 -13.08 3.70
CA LYS A 117 -11.44 -13.96 2.53
C LYS A 117 -12.65 -13.67 1.64
N ASP A 118 -13.83 -13.55 2.23
CA ASP A 118 -15.07 -13.29 1.49
C ASP A 118 -15.06 -11.90 0.83
N VAL A 119 -14.52 -10.89 1.53
CA VAL A 119 -14.34 -9.54 0.97
C VAL A 119 -13.40 -9.57 -0.23
N VAL A 120 -12.24 -10.23 -0.13
CA VAL A 120 -11.26 -10.28 -1.23
C VAL A 120 -11.83 -11.01 -2.44
N LEU A 121 -12.44 -12.18 -2.23
CA LEU A 121 -13.08 -12.95 -3.30
C LEU A 121 -14.23 -12.16 -3.94
N GLY A 122 -15.05 -11.49 -3.13
CA GLY A 122 -16.11 -10.60 -3.61
C GLY A 122 -15.58 -9.42 -4.43
N CYS A 123 -14.45 -8.83 -4.03
CA CYS A 123 -13.81 -7.75 -4.78
C CYS A 123 -13.28 -8.23 -6.13
N LEU A 124 -12.68 -9.42 -6.22
CA LEU A 124 -12.23 -10.00 -7.49
C LEU A 124 -13.40 -10.28 -8.44
N PHE A 125 -14.51 -10.80 -7.90
CA PHE A 125 -15.73 -11.04 -8.68
C PHE A 125 -16.35 -9.73 -9.22
N ARG A 126 -16.42 -8.70 -8.38
CA ARG A 126 -16.97 -7.38 -8.75
C ARG A 126 -16.04 -6.58 -9.66
N GLY A 127 -14.73 -6.69 -9.47
CA GLY A 127 -13.72 -6.05 -10.32
C GLY A 127 -13.64 -6.67 -11.72
N SER A 128 -14.07 -7.92 -11.89
CA SER A 128 -14.17 -8.62 -13.18
C SER A 128 -15.31 -8.09 -14.06
N THR A 129 -16.41 -7.66 -13.44
CA THR A 129 -17.56 -7.12 -14.16
C THR A 129 -17.32 -5.63 -14.39
N ARG A 130 -17.28 -5.17 -15.65
CA ARG A 130 -17.22 -3.74 -16.03
C ARG A 130 -18.49 -2.95 -15.64
N ARG A 131 -19.06 -3.20 -14.47
CA ARG A 131 -20.07 -2.33 -13.89
C ARG A 131 -19.31 -1.38 -12.97
N LYS A 132 -19.40 -0.08 -13.25
CA LYS A 132 -19.05 0.97 -12.29
C LYS A 132 -19.85 0.69 -11.02
N CYS A 133 -19.24 0.05 -10.02
CA CYS A 133 -19.78 0.07 -8.68
C CYS A 133 -19.58 1.50 -8.16
N PRO A 134 -20.63 2.26 -7.84
CA PRO A 134 -20.46 3.46 -7.07
C PRO A 134 -19.91 3.04 -5.70
N LEU A 135 -18.95 3.81 -5.20
CA LEU A 135 -18.62 3.83 -3.78
C LEU A 135 -19.82 4.39 -3.00
#